data_AF-A0A158PDS9-F1
#
_entry.id   AF-A0A158PDS9-F1
#
_cell.length_a   1.000
_cell.length_b   1.000
_cell.length_c   1.000
_cell.angle_alpha   90.00
_cell.angle_beta   90.00
_cell.angle_gamma   90.00
#
_symmetry.space_group_name_H-M   'P 1'
#
loop_
_entity.id
_entity.type
_entity.pdbx_description
1 polymer ?
#
loop_
_entity_poly.entity_id
_entity_poly.type
_entity_poly.pdbx_seq_one_letter_code
_entity_poly.pdbx_strand_id
1 'polypeptide(L)'
;MVGQIGTHDGKFHCDEAFACYMIKRLDEFRDHTIVRQFNETMQTLGVLDFNTKLSSAGLVYAHYGKQLIAEILGSSHEDKLVGILYRKIYESFVEAIDAIDNGIPQYDGIPRYYMHGGLSERVGFLNPHWNEVNVNPDERFQQAMELVGGEFESTVTYLANVWWPAREIVEKAVDDSLQVDSSGRIVLLTPSSVPWKEHLFQIEEEKNLSSRKITYLVYEDSTSKSYRLQAVPKDKFSTFESRLVALLRGICRHFTNLFRCQLSSRFSPVPNFVF
;
A
#
# COMPACT_ATOMS: atom_id res chain seq x y z
N MET A 1 -1.68 32.80 -12.24
CA MET A 1 -0.80 31.66 -12.57
C MET A 1 -1.56 30.84 -13.59
N VAL A 2 -0.98 30.62 -14.77
CA VAL A 2 -1.59 29.81 -15.84
C VAL A 2 -1.32 28.34 -15.49
N GLY A 3 -2.36 27.50 -15.46
CA GLY A 3 -2.20 26.06 -15.22
C GLY A 3 -1.48 25.40 -16.39
N GLN A 4 -0.70 24.37 -16.14
CA GLN A 4 -0.02 23.58 -17.17
C GLN A 4 -0.57 22.16 -17.16
N ILE A 5 -0.73 21.58 -18.35
CA ILE A 5 -1.15 20.19 -18.54
C ILE A 5 -0.01 19.46 -19.26
N GLY A 6 0.54 18.45 -18.59
CA GLY A 6 1.70 17.68 -19.02
C GLY A 6 1.33 16.38 -19.75
N THR A 7 2.01 16.05 -20.85
CA THR A 7 1.94 14.73 -21.50
C THR A 7 3.34 14.16 -21.77
N HIS A 8 3.45 12.88 -22.13
CA HIS A 8 4.71 12.15 -22.41
C HIS A 8 5.04 12.04 -23.92
N ASP A 9 6.21 11.48 -24.28
CA ASP A 9 6.72 11.34 -25.65
C ASP A 9 6.69 9.86 -26.12
N GLY A 10 6.09 9.59 -27.30
CA GLY A 10 5.88 8.23 -27.83
C GLY A 10 4.75 8.07 -28.87
N LYS A 11 4.31 6.83 -29.11
CA LYS A 11 3.09 6.52 -29.90
C LYS A 11 1.86 7.07 -29.16
N PHE A 12 0.96 7.76 -29.87
CA PHE A 12 -0.21 8.40 -29.28
C PHE A 12 -1.13 7.44 -28.51
N HIS A 13 -1.50 7.81 -27.27
CA HIS A 13 -2.57 7.19 -26.48
C HIS A 13 -3.88 8.02 -26.61
N CYS A 14 -5.05 7.40 -26.36
CA CYS A 14 -6.41 7.94 -26.62
C CYS A 14 -6.74 9.23 -25.83
N ASP A 15 -6.09 9.41 -24.70
CA ASP A 15 -6.19 10.54 -23.79
C ASP A 15 -5.60 11.84 -24.37
N GLU A 16 -4.55 11.76 -25.20
CA GLU A 16 -3.88 12.92 -25.78
C GLU A 16 -4.70 13.63 -26.87
N ALA A 17 -5.48 12.86 -27.65
CA ALA A 17 -6.38 13.40 -28.68
C ALA A 17 -7.67 14.01 -28.09
N PHE A 18 -8.18 13.41 -27.01
CA PHE A 18 -9.42 13.84 -26.35
C PHE A 18 -9.20 15.07 -25.45
N ALA A 19 -8.08 15.14 -24.73
CA ALA A 19 -7.68 16.31 -23.95
C ALA A 19 -7.52 17.58 -24.83
N CYS A 20 -6.88 17.45 -26.01
CA CYS A 20 -6.73 18.57 -26.95
C CYS A 20 -8.05 19.03 -27.59
N TYR A 21 -9.02 18.14 -27.76
CA TYR A 21 -10.33 18.45 -28.34
C TYR A 21 -11.27 19.16 -27.36
N MET A 22 -11.25 18.79 -26.07
CA MET A 22 -12.09 19.38 -25.04
C MET A 22 -11.60 20.76 -24.57
N ILE A 23 -10.27 20.96 -24.48
CA ILE A 23 -9.65 22.22 -24.03
C ILE A 23 -9.85 23.36 -25.04
N LYS A 24 -9.98 23.07 -26.35
CA LYS A 24 -10.25 24.07 -27.40
C LYS A 24 -11.71 24.58 -27.46
N ARG A 25 -12.61 24.09 -26.58
CA ARG A 25 -14.05 24.42 -26.58
C ARG A 25 -14.55 25.18 -25.35
N LEU A 26 -13.68 25.48 -24.37
CA LEU A 26 -14.04 26.18 -23.13
C LEU A 26 -13.21 27.48 -23.00
N ASP A 27 -13.87 28.62 -22.80
CA ASP A 27 -13.23 29.96 -22.78
C ASP A 27 -12.20 30.14 -21.66
N GLU A 28 -12.33 29.37 -20.58
CA GLU A 28 -11.47 29.42 -19.39
C GLU A 28 -10.07 28.81 -19.61
N PHE A 29 -9.90 27.94 -20.61
CA PHE A 29 -8.65 27.21 -20.87
C PHE A 29 -8.00 27.56 -22.22
N ARG A 30 -8.53 28.56 -22.92
CA ARG A 30 -8.09 28.97 -24.26
C ARG A 30 -6.61 29.35 -24.35
N ASP A 31 -6.04 29.89 -23.28
CA ASP A 31 -4.66 30.42 -23.24
C ASP A 31 -3.66 29.52 -22.47
N HIS A 32 -4.07 28.30 -22.09
CA HIS A 32 -3.20 27.37 -21.38
C HIS A 32 -2.27 26.62 -22.36
N THR A 33 -0.99 26.55 -22.03
CA THR A 33 0.02 25.91 -22.90
C THR A 33 0.12 24.42 -22.58
N ILE A 34 -0.02 23.58 -23.60
CA ILE A 34 0.25 22.14 -23.50
C ILE A 34 1.77 21.96 -23.39
N VAL A 35 2.22 21.41 -22.27
CA VAL A 35 3.64 21.13 -22.04
C VAL A 35 3.85 19.65 -22.32
N ARG A 36 4.48 19.34 -23.45
CA ARG A 36 4.65 17.93 -23.90
C ARG A 36 5.76 17.17 -23.18
N GLN A 37 6.47 17.83 -22.27
CA GLN A 37 7.58 17.26 -21.53
C GLN A 37 7.70 17.95 -20.18
N PHE A 38 7.63 17.16 -19.13
CA PHE A 38 7.84 17.58 -17.76
C PHE A 38 8.78 16.53 -17.13
N ASN A 39 9.61 16.94 -16.18
CA ASN A 39 10.65 16.12 -15.54
C ASN A 39 10.53 16.13 -14.01
N GLU A 40 9.34 16.47 -13.53
CA GLU A 40 9.01 16.62 -12.13
C GLU A 40 8.93 15.25 -11.46
N THR A 41 9.31 15.24 -10.19
CA THR A 41 9.09 14.18 -9.22
C THR A 41 8.22 14.76 -8.10
N MET A 42 7.69 13.91 -7.22
CA MET A 42 7.04 14.42 -6.00
C MET A 42 7.98 15.33 -5.19
N GLN A 43 9.28 15.02 -5.19
CA GLN A 43 10.30 15.78 -4.49
C GLN A 43 10.56 17.15 -5.14
N THR A 44 10.65 17.25 -6.46
CA THR A 44 10.85 18.55 -7.12
C THR A 44 9.65 19.47 -6.95
N LEU A 45 8.45 18.91 -6.82
CA LEU A 45 7.22 19.64 -6.50
C LEU A 45 7.10 20.00 -5.00
N GLY A 46 7.95 19.43 -4.14
CA GLY A 46 7.93 19.68 -2.71
C GLY A 46 6.73 19.10 -1.96
N VAL A 47 6.06 18.09 -2.53
CA VAL A 47 4.84 17.49 -1.95
C VAL A 47 5.10 16.18 -1.20
N LEU A 48 6.03 15.34 -1.68
CA LEU A 48 6.52 14.12 -1.02
C LEU A 48 7.99 13.89 -1.39
N ASP A 49 8.70 13.03 -0.68
CA ASP A 49 10.13 12.71 -0.84
C ASP A 49 10.39 11.52 -1.77
N PHE A 50 9.71 11.50 -2.93
CA PHE A 50 9.92 10.47 -3.96
C PHE A 50 10.62 11.05 -5.19
N ASN A 51 11.57 10.28 -5.74
CA ASN A 51 12.43 10.68 -6.86
C ASN A 51 12.03 10.05 -8.19
N THR A 52 11.03 9.16 -8.18
CA THR A 52 10.47 8.61 -9.41
C THR A 52 9.89 9.75 -10.24
N LYS A 53 10.31 9.84 -11.51
CA LYS A 53 9.76 10.81 -12.46
C LYS A 53 8.26 10.55 -12.61
N LEU A 54 7.45 11.60 -12.51
CA LEU A 54 6.01 11.48 -12.60
C LEU A 54 5.57 11.14 -14.04
N SER A 55 4.56 10.31 -14.17
CA SER A 55 3.72 10.19 -15.37
C SER A 55 2.61 11.25 -15.34
N SER A 56 1.77 11.31 -16.37
CA SER A 56 0.57 12.17 -16.34
C SER A 56 -0.32 11.86 -15.14
N ALA A 57 -0.47 10.58 -14.78
CA ALA A 57 -1.21 10.14 -13.59
C ALA A 57 -0.54 10.62 -12.29
N GLY A 58 0.78 10.48 -12.19
CA GLY A 58 1.56 10.96 -11.04
C GLY A 58 1.46 12.47 -10.85
N LEU A 59 1.48 13.25 -11.93
CA LEU A 59 1.34 14.70 -11.88
C LEU A 59 -0.07 15.13 -11.44
N VAL A 60 -1.11 14.51 -12.00
CA VAL A 60 -2.49 14.74 -11.54
C VAL A 60 -2.63 14.38 -10.06
N TYR A 61 -2.08 13.24 -9.65
CA TYR A 61 -2.09 12.82 -8.26
C TYR A 61 -1.31 13.79 -7.35
N ALA A 62 -0.18 14.34 -7.80
CA ALA A 62 0.60 15.32 -7.06
C ALA A 62 -0.24 16.55 -6.67
N HIS A 63 -1.08 17.03 -7.59
CA HIS A 63 -1.92 18.20 -7.36
C HIS A 63 -3.26 17.89 -6.69
N TYR A 64 -3.92 16.79 -7.07
CA TYR A 64 -5.31 16.52 -6.73
C TYR A 64 -5.51 15.26 -5.88
N GLY A 65 -4.48 14.47 -5.62
CA GLY A 65 -4.59 13.18 -4.94
C GLY A 65 -5.26 13.28 -3.56
N LYS A 66 -4.97 14.35 -2.78
CA LYS A 66 -5.67 14.59 -1.50
C LYS A 66 -7.16 14.86 -1.67
N GLN A 67 -7.55 15.60 -2.70
CA GLN A 67 -8.96 15.90 -2.98
C GLN A 67 -9.71 14.63 -3.41
N LEU A 68 -9.10 13.83 -4.29
CA LEU A 68 -9.66 12.55 -4.73
C LEU A 68 -9.87 11.58 -3.55
N ILE A 69 -8.88 11.46 -2.67
CA ILE A 69 -9.00 10.61 -1.47
C ILE A 69 -10.12 11.13 -0.55
N ALA A 70 -10.17 12.44 -0.31
CA ALA A 70 -11.18 13.05 0.54
C ALA A 70 -12.60 12.85 -0.02
N GLU A 71 -12.77 12.95 -1.34
CA GLU A 71 -14.03 12.67 -2.02
C GLU A 71 -14.49 11.23 -1.79
N ILE A 72 -13.61 10.24 -2.00
CA ILE A 72 -13.91 8.82 -1.78
C ILE A 72 -14.29 8.55 -0.31
N LEU A 73 -13.61 9.21 0.63
CA LEU A 73 -13.87 9.03 2.07
C LEU A 73 -15.03 9.87 2.60
N GLY A 74 -15.58 10.79 1.80
CA GLY A 74 -16.59 11.76 2.25
C GLY A 74 -16.06 12.67 3.37
N SER A 75 -14.77 13.01 3.36
CA SER A 75 -14.09 13.80 4.39
C SER A 75 -13.44 15.08 3.83
N SER A 76 -12.71 15.81 4.67
CA SER A 76 -11.97 17.01 4.23
C SER A 76 -10.57 16.63 3.71
N HIS A 77 -10.10 17.29 2.66
CA HIS A 77 -8.73 17.10 2.14
C HIS A 77 -7.63 17.62 3.09
N GLU A 78 -8.01 18.37 4.12
CA GLU A 78 -7.15 18.82 5.22
C GLU A 78 -7.10 17.83 6.39
N ASP A 79 -7.84 16.71 6.32
CA ASP A 79 -7.78 15.67 7.34
C ASP A 79 -6.37 15.05 7.41
N LYS A 80 -5.87 14.86 8.63
CA LYS A 80 -4.58 14.19 8.87
C LYS A 80 -4.55 12.80 8.25
N LEU A 81 -5.68 12.06 8.31
CA LEU A 81 -5.79 10.75 7.69
C LEU A 81 -5.58 10.85 6.17
N VAL A 82 -6.18 11.83 5.50
CA VAL A 82 -5.99 12.05 4.06
C VAL A 82 -4.51 12.30 3.75
N GLY A 83 -3.80 13.07 4.57
CA GLY A 83 -2.35 13.27 4.43
C GLY A 83 -1.54 11.99 4.55
N ILE A 84 -1.88 11.12 5.51
CA ILE A 84 -1.23 9.81 5.70
C ILE A 84 -1.50 8.88 4.51
N LEU A 85 -2.77 8.81 4.08
CA LEU A 85 -3.18 7.99 2.95
C LEU A 85 -2.60 8.49 1.63
N TYR A 86 -2.49 9.81 1.45
CA TYR A 86 -1.88 10.41 0.26
C TYR A 86 -0.45 9.92 0.02
N ARG A 87 0.37 9.93 1.07
CA ARG A 87 1.71 9.34 1.01
C ARG A 87 1.65 7.84 0.73
N LYS A 88 0.80 7.12 1.47
CA LYS A 88 0.76 5.66 1.40
C LYS A 88 0.32 5.14 0.04
N ILE A 89 -0.70 5.76 -0.54
CA ILE A 89 -1.23 5.43 -1.86
C ILE A 89 -0.20 5.76 -2.94
N TYR A 90 0.55 6.86 -2.81
CA TYR A 90 1.65 7.10 -3.74
C TYR A 90 2.67 5.96 -3.70
N GLU A 91 3.20 5.66 -2.50
CA GLU A 91 4.21 4.62 -2.27
C GLU A 91 3.76 3.24 -2.79
N SER A 92 2.52 2.84 -2.53
CA SER A 92 2.07 1.46 -2.80
C SER A 92 1.33 1.28 -4.13
N PHE A 93 0.99 2.36 -4.83
CA PHE A 93 0.12 2.30 -6.01
C PHE A 93 0.60 3.21 -7.14
N VAL A 94 0.64 4.53 -6.91
CA VAL A 94 0.86 5.50 -8.00
C VAL A 94 2.31 5.50 -8.48
N GLU A 95 3.28 5.34 -7.57
CA GLU A 95 4.71 5.32 -7.93
C GLU A 95 5.04 4.18 -8.90
N ALA A 96 4.39 3.02 -8.78
CA ALA A 96 4.58 1.91 -9.71
C ALA A 96 4.06 2.25 -11.12
N ILE A 97 2.96 2.99 -11.23
CA ILE A 97 2.43 3.48 -12.51
C ILE A 97 3.42 4.45 -13.14
N ASP A 98 3.90 5.42 -12.36
CA ASP A 98 4.93 6.39 -12.78
C ASP A 98 6.20 5.71 -13.27
N ALA A 99 6.70 4.74 -12.50
CA ALA A 99 7.90 3.99 -12.84
C ALA A 99 7.74 3.21 -14.15
N ILE A 100 6.63 2.50 -14.32
CA ILE A 100 6.36 1.71 -15.53
C ILE A 100 6.25 2.61 -16.76
N ASP A 101 5.53 3.73 -16.67
CA ASP A 101 5.37 4.70 -17.75
C ASP A 101 6.71 5.29 -18.18
N ASN A 102 7.60 5.56 -17.22
CA ASN A 102 8.95 6.06 -17.48
C ASN A 102 9.98 4.97 -17.82
N GLY A 103 9.56 3.70 -17.97
CA GLY A 103 10.44 2.58 -18.30
C GLY A 103 11.46 2.24 -17.20
N ILE A 104 11.17 2.60 -15.96
CA ILE A 104 12.02 2.34 -14.80
C ILE A 104 11.80 0.89 -14.33
N PRO A 105 12.84 0.04 -14.29
CA PRO A 105 12.70 -1.32 -13.82
C PRO A 105 12.45 -1.36 -12.30
N GLN A 106 11.67 -2.32 -11.84
CA GLN A 106 11.37 -2.51 -10.40
C GLN A 106 12.61 -2.81 -9.56
N TYR A 107 13.63 -3.43 -10.16
CA TYR A 107 14.90 -3.77 -9.52
C TYR A 107 16.02 -3.87 -10.55
N ASP A 108 17.25 -3.72 -10.08
CA ASP A 108 18.44 -3.87 -10.92
C ASP A 108 18.66 -5.33 -11.34
N GLY A 109 19.11 -5.53 -12.57
CA GLY A 109 19.49 -6.84 -13.11
C GLY A 109 18.39 -7.58 -13.85
N ILE A 110 18.60 -8.89 -14.08
CA ILE A 110 17.69 -9.71 -14.88
C ILE A 110 16.68 -10.43 -13.95
N PRO A 111 15.37 -10.27 -14.18
CA PRO A 111 14.34 -10.98 -13.44
C PRO A 111 14.51 -12.50 -13.55
N ARG A 112 14.36 -13.23 -12.45
CA ARG A 112 14.32 -14.72 -12.49
C ARG A 112 13.08 -15.25 -13.19
N TYR A 113 11.99 -14.50 -13.15
CA TYR A 113 10.72 -14.81 -13.81
C TYR A 113 9.97 -13.52 -14.13
N TYR A 114 9.14 -13.57 -15.17
CA TYR A 114 8.23 -12.48 -15.52
C TYR A 114 6.95 -12.60 -14.69
N MET A 115 6.53 -11.52 -14.04
CA MET A 115 5.27 -11.45 -13.31
C MET A 115 4.19 -10.88 -14.23
N HIS A 116 3.23 -11.72 -14.59
CA HIS A 116 2.09 -11.33 -15.43
C HIS A 116 0.89 -10.91 -14.56
N GLY A 117 0.05 -10.02 -15.08
CA GLY A 117 -1.20 -9.59 -14.46
C GLY A 117 -1.10 -8.32 -13.62
N GLY A 118 -0.02 -7.54 -13.76
CA GLY A 118 0.06 -6.22 -13.14
C GLY A 118 -1.00 -5.26 -13.69
N LEU A 119 -1.33 -4.20 -12.94
CA LEU A 119 -2.37 -3.24 -13.32
C LEU A 119 -2.14 -2.64 -14.71
N SER A 120 -0.94 -2.12 -15.00
CA SER A 120 -0.60 -1.53 -16.30
C SER A 120 -0.73 -2.54 -17.46
N GLU A 121 -0.40 -3.81 -17.22
CA GLU A 121 -0.54 -4.86 -18.22
C GLU A 121 -2.01 -5.23 -18.47
N ARG A 122 -2.82 -5.32 -17.40
CA ARG A 122 -4.27 -5.55 -17.47
C ARG A 122 -4.99 -4.44 -18.22
N VAL A 123 -4.58 -3.18 -18.00
CA VAL A 123 -5.03 -2.04 -18.81
C VAL A 123 -4.58 -2.20 -20.26
N GLY A 124 -3.33 -2.62 -20.48
CA GLY A 124 -2.79 -2.93 -21.79
C GLY A 124 -3.65 -3.94 -22.59
N PHE A 125 -4.18 -4.97 -21.93
CA PHE A 125 -5.06 -5.98 -22.54
C PHE A 125 -6.44 -5.47 -22.96
N LEU A 126 -6.84 -4.27 -22.52
CA LEU A 126 -8.09 -3.66 -22.95
C LEU A 126 -7.94 -2.91 -24.27
N ASN A 127 -6.71 -2.63 -24.71
CA ASN A 127 -6.51 -1.96 -25.99
C ASN A 127 -7.05 -2.81 -27.16
N PRO A 128 -7.63 -2.18 -28.20
CA PRO A 128 -8.02 -2.87 -29.41
C PRO A 128 -6.86 -3.71 -29.96
N HIS A 129 -7.10 -4.98 -30.23
CA HIS A 129 -6.05 -5.82 -30.81
C HIS A 129 -5.89 -5.53 -32.30
N TRP A 130 -4.68 -5.74 -32.82
CA TRP A 130 -4.34 -5.48 -34.22
C TRP A 130 -5.20 -6.24 -35.24
N ASN A 131 -5.81 -7.36 -34.83
CA ASN A 131 -6.62 -8.25 -35.65
C ASN A 131 -8.12 -8.21 -35.33
N GLU A 132 -8.58 -7.27 -34.52
CA GLU A 132 -10.01 -7.07 -34.28
C GLU A 132 -10.64 -6.18 -35.36
N VAL A 133 -11.89 -6.48 -35.73
CA VAL A 133 -12.64 -5.75 -36.76
C VAL A 133 -13.81 -5.03 -36.09
N ASN A 134 -14.04 -3.75 -36.43
CA ASN A 134 -15.12 -2.91 -35.90
C ASN A 134 -15.09 -2.69 -34.37
N VAL A 135 -13.90 -2.55 -33.76
CA VAL A 135 -13.78 -2.23 -32.34
C VAL A 135 -14.03 -0.75 -32.11
N ASN A 136 -14.78 -0.42 -31.06
CA ASN A 136 -14.92 0.93 -30.55
C ASN A 136 -13.83 1.22 -29.50
N PRO A 137 -12.82 2.06 -29.80
CA PRO A 137 -11.76 2.38 -28.83
C PRO A 137 -12.27 3.09 -27.58
N ASP A 138 -13.35 3.87 -27.68
CA ASP A 138 -13.88 4.64 -26.55
C ASP A 138 -14.49 3.70 -25.50
N GLU A 139 -15.13 2.61 -25.93
CA GLU A 139 -15.64 1.57 -25.02
C GLU A 139 -14.51 0.85 -24.29
N ARG A 140 -13.39 0.56 -24.97
CA ARG A 140 -12.20 -0.04 -24.36
C ARG A 140 -11.56 0.89 -23.34
N PHE A 141 -11.49 2.17 -23.67
CA PHE A 141 -10.98 3.19 -22.77
C PHE A 141 -11.84 3.31 -21.51
N GLN A 142 -13.16 3.30 -21.65
CA GLN A 142 -14.09 3.29 -20.52
C GLN A 142 -13.85 2.08 -19.60
N GLN A 143 -13.67 0.88 -20.17
CA GLN A 143 -13.33 -0.33 -19.40
C GLN A 143 -12.00 -0.18 -18.66
N ALA A 144 -11.00 0.46 -19.26
CA ALA A 144 -9.71 0.71 -18.62
C ALA A 144 -9.83 1.69 -17.46
N MET A 145 -10.63 2.75 -17.63
CA MET A 145 -10.91 3.70 -16.55
C MET A 145 -11.64 3.03 -15.38
N GLU A 146 -12.65 2.20 -15.65
CA GLU A 146 -13.37 1.45 -14.60
C GLU A 146 -12.44 0.48 -13.85
N LEU A 147 -11.55 -0.20 -14.58
CA LEU A 147 -10.56 -1.11 -13.99
C LEU A 147 -9.61 -0.37 -13.02
N VAL A 148 -8.98 0.71 -13.48
CA VAL A 148 -8.00 1.46 -12.67
C VAL A 148 -8.69 2.19 -11.53
N GLY A 149 -9.84 2.83 -11.80
CA GLY A 149 -10.64 3.55 -10.82
C GLY A 149 -11.12 2.64 -9.69
N GLY A 150 -11.67 1.47 -10.03
CA GLY A 150 -12.11 0.49 -9.03
C GLY A 150 -10.97 -0.03 -8.15
N GLU A 151 -9.78 -0.23 -8.71
CA GLU A 151 -8.60 -0.66 -7.93
C GLU A 151 -8.08 0.46 -7.01
N PHE A 152 -8.11 1.71 -7.48
CA PHE A 152 -7.78 2.89 -6.68
C PHE A 152 -8.75 3.08 -5.50
N GLU A 153 -10.06 3.07 -5.76
CA GLU A 153 -11.10 3.21 -4.73
C GLU A 153 -11.02 2.08 -3.69
N SER A 154 -10.80 0.84 -4.15
CA SER A 154 -10.62 -0.31 -3.27
C SER A 154 -9.38 -0.14 -2.38
N THR A 155 -8.29 0.39 -2.94
CA THR A 155 -7.04 0.66 -2.20
C THR A 155 -7.27 1.75 -1.15
N VAL A 156 -7.88 2.87 -1.51
CA VAL A 156 -8.23 3.96 -0.58
C VAL A 156 -9.10 3.43 0.56
N THR A 157 -10.15 2.70 0.22
CA THR A 157 -11.12 2.15 1.18
C THR A 157 -10.47 1.14 2.11
N TYR A 158 -9.63 0.23 1.59
CA TYR A 158 -8.88 -0.73 2.40
C TYR A 158 -7.93 -0.03 3.35
N LEU A 159 -7.17 0.96 2.86
CA LEU A 159 -6.19 1.65 3.69
C LEU A 159 -6.86 2.43 4.82
N ALA A 160 -7.98 3.11 4.53
CA ALA A 160 -8.72 3.90 5.51
C ALA A 160 -9.44 3.04 6.55
N ASN A 161 -10.10 1.97 6.12
CA ASN A 161 -11.03 1.21 6.97
C ASN A 161 -10.42 -0.04 7.60
N VAL A 162 -9.28 -0.53 7.08
CA VAL A 162 -8.66 -1.79 7.54
C VAL A 162 -7.22 -1.57 7.97
N TRP A 163 -6.38 -1.01 7.11
CA TRP A 163 -4.95 -0.85 7.41
C TRP A 163 -4.72 0.21 8.49
N TRP A 164 -5.30 1.40 8.37
CA TRP A 164 -5.04 2.49 9.32
C TRP A 164 -5.54 2.17 10.75
N PRO A 165 -6.78 1.68 10.96
CA PRO A 165 -7.25 1.33 12.31
C PRO A 165 -6.44 0.20 12.96
N ALA A 166 -5.81 -0.68 12.16
CA ALA A 166 -4.95 -1.74 12.69
C ALA A 166 -3.73 -1.19 13.45
N ARG A 167 -3.28 0.03 13.11
CA ARG A 167 -2.10 0.63 13.74
C ARG A 167 -2.26 0.77 15.25
N GLU A 168 -3.40 1.27 15.71
CA GLU A 168 -3.68 1.46 17.15
C GLU A 168 -3.60 0.13 17.92
N ILE A 169 -4.14 -0.94 17.33
CA ILE A 169 -4.11 -2.29 17.91
C ILE A 169 -2.68 -2.80 18.03
N VAL A 170 -1.88 -2.64 16.98
CA VAL A 170 -0.48 -3.08 16.95
C VAL A 170 0.35 -2.27 17.95
N GLU A 171 0.16 -0.96 17.98
CA GLU A 171 0.89 -0.07 18.89
C GLU A 171 0.61 -0.41 20.35
N LYS A 172 -0.67 -0.56 20.71
CA LYS A 172 -1.06 -0.99 22.05
C LYS A 172 -0.48 -2.37 22.39
N ALA A 173 -0.50 -3.32 21.45
CA ALA A 173 0.06 -4.64 21.67
C ALA A 173 1.58 -4.61 21.90
N VAL A 174 2.30 -3.73 21.22
CA VAL A 174 3.74 -3.49 21.43
C VAL A 174 3.99 -2.85 22.80
N ASP A 175 3.17 -1.90 23.24
CA ASP A 175 3.32 -1.28 24.56
C ASP A 175 3.05 -2.28 25.69
N ASP A 176 2.01 -3.10 25.54
CA ASP A 176 1.63 -4.13 26.51
C ASP A 176 2.55 -5.36 26.50
N SER A 177 3.44 -5.49 25.52
CA SER A 177 4.18 -6.75 25.32
C SER A 177 5.16 -7.10 26.46
N LEU A 178 5.55 -6.16 27.33
CA LEU A 178 6.31 -6.49 28.56
C LEU A 178 5.45 -7.18 29.63
N GLN A 179 4.13 -6.93 29.61
CA GLN A 179 3.18 -7.60 30.49
C GLN A 179 2.89 -9.03 30.00
N VAL A 180 2.98 -9.24 28.68
CA VAL A 180 2.81 -10.54 28.01
C VAL A 180 4.04 -11.42 28.14
N ASP A 181 5.24 -10.85 28.01
CA ASP A 181 6.50 -11.56 28.13
C ASP A 181 7.57 -10.61 28.67
N SER A 182 8.27 -11.03 29.73
CA SER A 182 9.24 -10.16 30.40
C SER A 182 10.42 -9.75 29.51
N SER A 183 10.75 -10.54 28.49
CA SER A 183 11.75 -10.15 27.48
C SER A 183 11.20 -9.19 26.43
N GLY A 184 9.87 -9.08 26.35
CA GLY A 184 9.16 -8.25 25.40
C GLY A 184 9.26 -8.72 23.96
N ARG A 185 9.70 -9.96 23.72
CA ARG A 185 9.91 -10.49 22.38
C ARG A 185 8.64 -11.07 21.75
N ILE A 186 7.58 -11.17 22.54
CA ILE A 186 6.28 -11.73 22.17
C ILE A 186 5.24 -10.63 22.27
N VAL A 187 4.56 -10.36 21.16
CA VAL A 187 3.46 -9.38 21.08
C VAL A 187 2.15 -10.15 20.91
N LEU A 188 1.16 -9.83 21.74
CA LEU A 188 -0.18 -10.41 21.68
C LEU A 188 -1.15 -9.40 21.06
N LEU A 189 -1.69 -9.70 19.88
CA LEU A 189 -2.75 -8.90 19.27
C LEU A 189 -4.11 -9.34 19.80
N THR A 190 -4.93 -8.36 20.18
CA THR A 190 -6.31 -8.56 20.65
C THR A 190 -7.24 -7.56 19.97
N PRO A 191 -8.45 -7.95 19.53
CA PRO A 191 -9.09 -9.26 19.75
C PRO A 191 -8.69 -10.34 18.74
N SER A 192 -8.14 -9.99 17.58
CA SER A 192 -7.83 -10.95 16.51
C SER A 192 -6.65 -10.48 15.64
N SER A 193 -6.36 -11.22 14.57
CA SER A 193 -5.37 -10.81 13.57
C SER A 193 -5.76 -9.51 12.87
N VAL A 194 -4.79 -8.62 12.70
CA VAL A 194 -4.90 -7.39 11.91
C VAL A 194 -3.72 -7.27 10.94
N PRO A 195 -3.76 -6.39 9.92
CA PRO A 195 -2.57 -6.05 9.13
C PRO A 195 -1.47 -5.45 10.02
N TRP A 196 -0.56 -6.29 10.51
CA TRP A 196 0.38 -5.88 11.57
C TRP A 196 1.80 -5.60 11.09
N LYS A 197 2.24 -6.24 10.00
CA LYS A 197 3.65 -6.31 9.59
C LYS A 197 4.28 -4.94 9.45
N GLU A 198 3.72 -4.12 8.57
CA GLU A 198 4.24 -2.79 8.27
C GLU A 198 4.21 -1.88 9.50
N HIS A 199 3.08 -1.84 10.22
CA HIS A 199 2.94 -1.06 11.45
C HIS A 199 3.96 -1.46 12.51
N LEU A 200 4.20 -2.76 12.70
CA LEU A 200 5.20 -3.23 13.65
C LEU A 200 6.59 -2.67 13.33
N PHE A 201 7.02 -2.73 12.07
CA PHE A 201 8.33 -2.19 11.69
C PHE A 201 8.41 -0.67 11.89
N GLN A 202 7.36 0.07 11.53
CA GLN A 202 7.28 1.52 11.77
C GLN A 202 7.35 1.84 13.27
N ILE A 203 6.56 1.15 14.09
CA ILE A 203 6.52 1.35 15.55
C ILE A 203 7.86 0.97 16.19
N GLU A 204 8.53 -0.09 15.73
CA GLU A 204 9.86 -0.46 16.21
C GLU A 204 10.89 0.65 15.97
N GLU A 205 10.81 1.31 14.81
CA GLU A 205 11.68 2.45 14.47
C GLU A 205 11.33 3.69 15.30
N GLU A 206 10.06 4.10 15.30
CA GLU A 206 9.56 5.28 16.02
C GLU A 206 9.84 5.22 17.54
N LYS A 207 9.67 4.04 18.14
CA LYS A 207 9.90 3.82 19.58
C LYS A 207 11.32 3.35 19.91
N ASN A 208 12.22 3.28 18.93
CA ASN A 208 13.61 2.81 19.08
C ASN A 208 13.71 1.42 19.75
N LEU A 209 12.83 0.50 19.36
CA LEU A 209 12.70 -0.85 19.93
C LEU A 209 13.51 -1.91 19.18
N SER A 210 14.38 -1.54 18.23
CA SER A 210 15.17 -2.50 17.44
C SER A 210 16.00 -3.46 18.30
N SER A 211 16.45 -3.00 19.48
CA SER A 211 17.19 -3.81 20.45
C SER A 211 16.35 -4.91 21.12
N ARG A 212 15.03 -4.71 21.20
CA ARG A 212 14.06 -5.64 21.79
C ARG A 212 13.92 -6.93 20.98
N LYS A 213 14.18 -6.85 19.67
CA LYS A 213 14.11 -7.99 18.73
C LYS A 213 12.78 -8.74 18.86
N ILE A 214 11.66 -8.03 18.64
CA ILE A 214 10.34 -8.65 18.65
C ILE A 214 10.37 -9.82 17.66
N THR A 215 10.08 -11.02 18.16
CA THR A 215 10.33 -12.28 17.45
C THR A 215 9.02 -12.98 17.08
N TYR A 216 7.98 -12.84 17.91
CA TYR A 216 6.72 -13.53 17.73
C TYR A 216 5.52 -12.59 17.87
N LEU A 217 4.54 -12.80 17.00
CA LEU A 217 3.18 -12.33 17.20
C LEU A 217 2.26 -13.50 17.51
N VAL A 218 1.37 -13.26 18.45
CA VAL A 218 0.33 -14.18 18.86
C VAL A 218 -1.01 -13.50 18.66
N TYR A 219 -2.00 -14.21 18.14
CA TYR A 219 -3.35 -13.70 18.00
C TYR A 219 -4.36 -14.83 17.97
N GLU A 220 -5.60 -14.54 18.38
CA GLU A 220 -6.69 -15.48 18.28
C GLU A 220 -7.17 -15.61 16.83
N ASP A 221 -7.35 -16.84 16.38
CA ASP A 221 -7.98 -17.18 15.12
C ASP A 221 -9.51 -17.04 15.27
N SER A 222 -10.07 -16.09 14.53
CA SER A 222 -11.49 -15.78 14.53
C SER A 222 -12.38 -16.96 14.12
N THR A 223 -11.84 -17.97 13.45
CA THR A 223 -12.60 -19.14 12.96
C THR A 223 -12.56 -20.33 13.91
N SER A 224 -11.47 -20.51 14.66
CA SER A 224 -11.20 -21.75 15.39
C SER A 224 -11.08 -21.60 16.91
N LYS A 225 -11.21 -20.37 17.45
CA LYS A 225 -10.94 -20.05 18.87
C LYS A 225 -9.59 -20.60 19.36
N SER A 226 -8.67 -20.79 18.42
CA SER A 226 -7.31 -21.27 18.63
C SER A 226 -6.36 -20.10 18.48
N TYR A 227 -5.15 -20.20 19.01
CA TYR A 227 -4.18 -19.12 18.88
C TYR A 227 -3.17 -19.46 17.81
N ARG A 228 -2.88 -18.48 16.96
CA ARG A 228 -1.82 -18.57 15.94
C ARG A 228 -0.58 -17.88 16.44
N LEU A 229 0.57 -18.49 16.13
CA LEU A 229 1.89 -17.95 16.41
C LEU A 229 2.58 -17.67 15.07
N GLN A 230 2.89 -16.41 14.80
CA GLN A 230 3.61 -16.01 13.61
C GLN A 230 4.99 -15.44 13.99
N ALA A 231 6.03 -15.92 13.33
CA ALA A 231 7.37 -15.40 13.54
C ALA A 231 7.58 -14.12 12.72
N VAL A 232 8.20 -13.10 13.33
CA VAL A 232 8.41 -11.80 12.67
C VAL A 232 9.48 -11.95 11.58
N PRO A 233 9.23 -11.43 10.35
CA PRO A 233 10.24 -11.36 9.30
C PRO A 233 11.47 -10.53 9.70
N LYS A 234 12.62 -10.80 9.08
CA LYS A 234 13.84 -10.00 9.34
C LYS A 234 13.64 -8.55 8.95
N ASP A 235 12.99 -8.30 7.82
CA ASP A 235 12.68 -6.99 7.28
C ASP A 235 11.31 -7.00 6.59
N LYS A 236 10.85 -5.81 6.17
CA LYS A 236 9.52 -5.61 5.57
C LYS A 236 9.32 -6.29 4.21
N PHE A 237 10.40 -6.66 3.52
CA PHE A 237 10.38 -7.26 2.17
C PHE A 237 10.61 -8.78 2.20
N SER A 238 11.39 -9.29 3.15
CA SER A 238 11.76 -10.70 3.28
C SER A 238 10.72 -11.52 4.05
N THR A 239 9.57 -11.78 3.45
CA THR A 239 8.43 -12.44 4.12
C THR A 239 8.68 -13.89 4.56
N PHE A 240 9.64 -14.59 3.95
CA PHE A 240 9.98 -15.99 4.25
C PHE A 240 11.20 -16.14 5.18
N GLU A 241 11.98 -15.09 5.39
CA GLU A 241 13.10 -15.12 6.33
C GLU A 241 12.69 -14.52 7.67
N SER A 242 12.56 -15.36 8.68
CA SER A 242 12.19 -14.92 10.02
C SER A 242 13.41 -14.54 10.87
N ARG A 243 13.20 -13.67 11.87
CA ARG A 243 14.11 -13.39 12.99
C ARG A 243 14.38 -14.61 13.91
N LEU A 244 13.82 -15.77 13.56
CA LEU A 244 13.93 -16.98 14.34
C LEU A 244 15.39 -17.39 14.52
N VAL A 245 15.78 -17.57 15.78
CA VAL A 245 16.96 -18.35 16.17
C VAL A 245 16.44 -19.75 16.49
N ALA A 246 16.98 -20.77 15.82
CA ALA A 246 16.52 -22.17 15.88
C ALA A 246 16.34 -22.69 17.31
N LEU A 247 15.12 -22.65 17.88
CA LEU A 247 14.80 -23.27 19.19
C LEU A 247 13.29 -23.47 19.39
N LEU A 248 12.60 -24.07 18.42
CA LEU A 248 11.17 -24.42 18.51
C LEU A 248 10.83 -25.35 19.69
N ARG A 249 11.79 -26.14 20.20
CA ARG A 249 11.54 -27.12 21.28
C ARG A 249 11.37 -26.49 22.68
N GLY A 250 11.86 -25.28 22.92
CA GLY A 250 11.71 -24.59 24.22
C GLY A 250 10.45 -23.72 24.31
N ILE A 251 9.97 -23.25 23.16
CA ILE A 251 8.88 -22.29 23.00
C ILE A 251 7.55 -22.90 23.44
N CYS A 252 7.22 -24.15 23.06
CA CYS A 252 5.99 -24.77 23.56
C CYS A 252 5.94 -24.78 25.10
N ARG A 253 7.05 -25.01 25.81
CA ARG A 253 7.06 -24.99 27.29
C ARG A 253 6.99 -23.58 27.88
N HIS A 254 7.72 -22.62 27.29
CA HIS A 254 7.68 -21.21 27.70
C HIS A 254 6.28 -20.62 27.49
N PHE A 255 5.65 -20.87 26.34
CA PHE A 255 4.29 -20.43 26.04
C PHE A 255 3.24 -21.17 26.90
N THR A 256 3.36 -22.48 27.09
CA THR A 256 2.43 -23.20 27.97
C THR A 256 2.52 -22.67 29.41
N ASN A 257 3.71 -22.28 29.88
CA ASN A 257 3.93 -21.72 31.21
C ASN A 257 3.56 -20.23 31.33
N LEU A 258 3.86 -19.39 30.33
CA LEU A 258 3.43 -17.98 30.26
C LEU A 258 1.90 -17.86 30.31
N PHE A 259 1.22 -18.67 29.49
CA PHE A 259 -0.24 -18.69 29.45
C PHE A 259 -0.84 -19.36 30.71
N ARG A 260 -0.16 -20.35 31.34
CA ARG A 260 -0.55 -20.87 32.67
C ARG A 260 -0.37 -19.87 33.81
N CYS A 261 0.67 -19.04 33.80
CA CYS A 261 1.02 -18.17 34.93
C CYS A 261 0.37 -16.78 34.88
N GLN A 262 0.07 -16.22 33.70
CA GLN A 262 -0.46 -14.85 33.60
C GLN A 262 -1.87 -14.75 33.01
N LEU A 263 -2.36 -15.76 32.28
CA LEU A 263 -3.69 -15.71 31.64
C LEU A 263 -4.69 -16.73 32.20
N SER A 264 -4.30 -17.61 33.14
CA SER A 264 -5.24 -18.55 33.80
C SER A 264 -6.30 -17.85 34.66
N SER A 265 -6.15 -16.56 34.95
CA SER A 265 -7.17 -15.73 35.60
C SER A 265 -8.15 -15.09 34.62
N ARG A 266 -7.89 -15.10 33.30
CA ARG A 266 -8.74 -14.48 32.27
C ARG A 266 -9.25 -15.43 31.19
N PHE A 267 -8.58 -16.55 30.93
CA PHE A 267 -8.93 -17.46 29.84
C PHE A 267 -8.81 -18.93 30.29
N SER A 268 -9.86 -19.72 30.00
CA SER A 268 -9.91 -21.17 30.21
C SER A 268 -10.54 -21.81 28.95
N PRO A 269 -10.03 -22.93 28.40
CA PRO A 269 -8.81 -23.68 28.69
C PRO A 269 -7.64 -23.32 27.75
N VAL A 270 -6.47 -23.95 27.95
CA VAL A 270 -5.23 -23.77 27.15
C VAL A 270 -5.54 -23.94 25.66
N PRO A 271 -5.30 -22.92 24.81
CA PRO A 271 -5.65 -22.99 23.40
C PRO A 271 -4.73 -23.94 22.65
N ASN A 272 -5.30 -24.66 21.67
CA ASN A 272 -4.52 -25.38 20.67
C ASN A 272 -3.76 -24.35 19.81
N PHE A 273 -2.49 -24.63 19.50
CA PHE A 273 -1.67 -23.78 18.63
C PHE A 273 -1.55 -24.40 17.25
N VAL A 274 -1.78 -23.60 16.20
CA VAL A 274 -1.53 -23.98 14.80
C VAL A 274 -0.39 -23.10 14.27
N PHE A 275 0.66 -23.75 13.74
CA PHE A 275 1.81 -23.10 13.10
C PHE A 275 1.52 -22.79 11.64
#